data_AF-A0AAT9GPS7-F1
#
_entry.id   AF-A0AAT9GPS7-F1
#
_cell.length_a   1.000
_cell.length_b   1.000
_cell.length_c   1.000
_cell.angle_alpha   90.00
_cell.angle_beta   90.00
_cell.angle_gamma   90.00
#
_symmetry.space_group_name_H-M   'P 1'
#
loop_
_entity.id
_entity.type
_entity.pdbx_description
1 polymer ?
#
loop_
_entity_poly.entity_id
_entity_poly.type
_entity_poly.pdbx_seq_one_letter_code
_entity_poly.pdbx_strand_id
1 'polypeptide(L)' 'MIEVLPRDEAEKKYGDEMYDLFPVPPEVKELTIVIIPDWNINACNKQHTKSTGEVGEIIEDYWRYRNAKQLLEIAFNIK' A
#
# COMPACT_ATOMS: atom_id res chain seq x y z
N MET A 1 -5.50 -9.52 3.74
CA MET A 1 -6.77 -9.28 4.47
C MET A 1 -7.22 -7.86 4.16
N ILE A 2 -8.54 -7.60 4.19
CA ILE A 2 -9.10 -6.26 3.92
C ILE A 2 -10.07 -5.93 5.05
N GLU A 3 -9.92 -4.76 5.64
CA GLU A 3 -10.86 -4.17 6.59
C GLU A 3 -11.44 -2.88 6.02
N VAL A 4 -12.72 -2.62 6.28
CA VAL A 4 -13.37 -1.35 5.95
C VAL A 4 -13.79 -0.72 7.26
N LEU A 5 -13.23 0.46 7.57
CA LEU A 5 -13.38 1.11 8.87
C LEU A 5 -13.64 2.61 8.69
N PRO A 6 -14.35 3.26 9.63
CA PRO A 6 -14.28 4.69 9.79
C PRO A 6 -12.83 5.17 9.91
N ARG A 7 -12.52 6.33 9.32
CA ARG A 7 -11.16 6.87 9.27
C ARG A 7 -10.53 7.00 10.67
N ASP A 8 -11.29 7.52 11.63
CA ASP A 8 -10.83 7.73 13.00
C ASP A 8 -10.51 6.40 13.71
N GLU A 9 -11.28 5.34 13.44
CA GLU A 9 -10.99 4.00 13.93
C GLU A 9 -9.73 3.40 13.28
N ALA A 10 -9.57 3.58 11.97
CA ALA A 10 -8.38 3.12 11.25
C ALA A 10 -7.11 3.82 11.75
N GLU A 11 -7.15 5.14 11.91
CA GLU A 11 -6.03 5.94 12.45
C GLU A 11 -5.70 5.54 13.89
N LYS A 12 -6.71 5.25 14.72
CA LYS A 12 -6.49 4.75 16.08
C LYS A 12 -5.84 3.36 16.09
N LYS A 13 -6.19 2.49 15.14
CA LYS A 13 -5.73 1.09 15.09
C LYS A 13 -4.34 0.95 14.44
N TYR A 14 -4.07 1.70 13.37
CA TYR A 14 -2.89 1.53 12.52
C TYR A 14 -1.95 2.73 12.52
N GLY A 15 -2.36 3.87 13.05
CA GLY A 15 -1.56 5.10 13.04
C GLY A 15 -1.26 5.58 11.62
N ASP A 16 -0.16 6.31 11.48
CA ASP A 16 0.25 6.91 10.21
C ASP A 16 0.89 5.92 9.23
N GLU A 17 1.27 4.72 9.68
CA GLU A 17 1.95 3.70 8.85
C GLU A 17 1.10 3.20 7.68
N MET A 18 -0.23 3.33 7.76
CA MET A 18 -1.14 2.95 6.68
C MET A 18 -1.18 3.96 5.53
N TYR A 19 -0.59 5.16 5.69
CA TYR A 19 -0.61 6.20 4.66
C TYR A 19 0.68 6.23 3.84
N ASP A 20 0.53 6.51 2.55
CA ASP A 20 1.65 6.85 1.68
C ASP A 20 2.14 8.29 1.92
N LEU A 21 3.18 8.71 1.19
CA LEU A 21 3.72 10.08 1.22
C LEU A 21 2.63 11.16 1.06
N PHE A 22 1.59 10.87 0.28
CA PHE A 22 0.41 11.70 0.15
C PHE A 22 -0.77 11.01 0.83
N PRO A 23 -1.23 11.49 2.00
CA PRO A 23 -2.32 10.87 2.73
C PRO A 23 -3.65 11.00 1.97
N VAL A 24 -4.60 10.12 2.31
CA VAL A 24 -5.94 10.12 1.72
C VAL A 24 -6.64 11.47 2.00
N PRO A 25 -7.42 12.05 1.06
CA PRO A 25 -8.08 13.34 1.29
C PRO A 25 -9.00 13.35 2.54
N PRO A 26 -9.04 14.45 3.33
CA PRO A 26 -9.73 14.52 4.64
C PRO A 26 -11.25 14.30 4.58
N GLU A 27 -11.87 14.50 3.42
CA GLU A 27 -13.29 14.27 3.16
C GLU A 27 -13.69 12.79 3.12
N VAL A 28 -12.72 11.90 2.87
CA VAL A 28 -12.96 10.44 2.90
C VAL A 28 -13.10 10.00 4.36
N LYS A 29 -14.30 9.54 4.74
CA LYS A 29 -14.61 9.15 6.14
C LYS A 29 -14.55 7.65 6.39
N GLU A 30 -14.47 6.86 5.34
CA GLU A 30 -14.34 5.41 5.41
C GLU A 30 -13.11 4.99 4.61
N LEU A 31 -12.23 4.18 5.20
CA LEU A 31 -11.00 3.71 4.60
C LEU A 31 -11.06 2.20 4.38
N THR A 32 -10.55 1.77 3.23
CA THR A 32 -10.26 0.37 2.96
C THR A 32 -8.80 0.13 3.32
N ILE A 33 -8.55 -0.70 4.33
CA ILE A 33 -7.21 -1.03 4.81
C ILE A 33 -6.84 -2.43 4.32
N VAL A 34 -5.74 -2.50 3.57
CA VAL A 34 -5.16 -3.74 3.05
C VAL A 34 -4.01 -4.15 3.93
N ILE A 35 -4.02 -5.41 4.37
CA ILE A 35 -3.08 -5.95 5.34
C ILE A 35 -2.45 -7.23 4.80
N ILE A 36 -1.13 -7.23 4.67
CA ILE A 36 -0.29 -8.41 4.54
C ILE A 36 0.36 -8.63 5.92
N PRO A 37 -0.02 -9.69 6.66
CA PRO A 37 0.46 -9.93 8.02
C PRO A 37 1.97 -9.89 8.13
N ASP A 38 2.46 -9.24 9.18
CA ASP A 38 3.89 -9.12 9.50
C ASP A 38 4.74 -8.47 8.38
N TRP A 39 4.10 -7.78 7.43
CA TRP A 39 4.78 -7.24 6.24
C TRP A 39 4.35 -5.82 5.87
N ASN A 40 3.07 -5.60 5.57
CA ASN A 40 2.61 -4.31 5.06
C ASN A 40 1.15 -4.02 5.43
N ILE A 41 0.88 -2.75 5.74
CA ILE A 41 -0.44 -2.19 5.97
C ILE A 41 -0.55 -0.94 5.10
N ASN A 42 -1.65 -0.77 4.38
CA ASN A 42 -1.86 0.41 3.54
C ASN A 42 -3.35 0.73 3.35
N ALA A 43 -3.69 2.02 3.34
CA ALA A 43 -5.02 2.51 3.00
C ALA A 43 -5.20 2.55 1.46
N CYS A 44 -5.71 1.46 0.88
CA CYS A 44 -5.86 1.30 -0.56
C CYS A 44 -7.27 0.82 -0.94
N ASN A 45 -7.93 1.57 -1.83
CA ASN A 45 -9.28 1.26 -2.31
C ASN A 45 -9.32 0.44 -3.62
N LYS A 46 -8.18 -0.13 -4.04
CA LYS A 46 -8.08 -0.91 -5.27
C LYS A 46 -8.41 -2.39 -5.03
N GLN A 47 -8.61 -3.12 -6.13
CA GLN A 47 -8.79 -4.56 -6.06
C GLN A 47 -7.44 -5.26 -5.84
N HIS A 48 -7.47 -6.32 -5.04
CA HIS A 48 -6.29 -7.12 -4.69
C HIS A 48 -6.59 -8.60 -4.90
N THR A 49 -5.54 -9.39 -5.09
CA THR A 49 -5.61 -10.85 -5.01
C THR A 49 -6.00 -11.30 -3.60
N LYS A 50 -6.49 -12.54 -3.48
CA LYS A 50 -6.88 -13.13 -2.19
C LYS A 50 -5.67 -13.50 -1.34
N SER A 51 -4.56 -13.85 -1.98
CA SER A 51 -3.28 -14.17 -1.33
C SER A 51 -2.09 -13.65 -2.14
N THR A 52 -0.93 -13.51 -1.50
CA THR A 52 0.31 -13.12 -2.16
C THR A 52 0.78 -14.15 -3.19
N GLY A 53 0.43 -15.43 -3.02
CA GLY A 53 0.77 -16.50 -3.96
C GLY A 53 0.10 -16.35 -5.32
N GLU A 54 -1.04 -15.67 -5.41
CA GLU A 54 -1.73 -15.40 -6.68
C GLU A 54 -1.03 -14.32 -7.53
N VAL A 55 -0.06 -13.59 -6.97
CA VAL A 55 0.77 -12.65 -7.72
C VAL A 55 1.72 -13.37 -8.66
N GLY A 56 2.21 -14.56 -8.29
CA GLY A 56 3.23 -15.28 -9.05
C GLY A 56 4.66 -14.82 -8.74
N GLU A 57 5.58 -15.06 -9.70
CA GLU A 57 6.99 -14.69 -9.56
C GLU A 57 7.18 -13.23 -9.99
N ILE A 58 7.63 -12.39 -9.04
CA ILE A 58 8.04 -11.01 -9.32
C ILE A 58 9.48 -11.04 -9.82
N ILE A 59 9.72 -10.49 -11.01
CA ILE A 59 11.05 -10.36 -11.61
C ILE A 59 11.42 -8.88 -11.71
N GLU A 60 12.56 -8.49 -11.14
CA GLU A 60 13.07 -7.13 -11.27
C GLU A 60 13.63 -6.93 -12.68
N ASP A 61 13.17 -5.88 -13.37
CA ASP A 61 13.62 -5.55 -14.71
C ASP A 61 14.45 -4.26 -14.75
N TYR A 62 14.26 -3.35 -13.79
CA TYR A 62 14.94 -2.07 -13.74
C TYR A 62 14.80 -1.34 -12.39
N TRP A 63 15.84 -0.61 -11.98
CA TRP A 63 15.77 0.35 -10.87
C TRP A 63 16.52 1.65 -11.21
N ARG A 64 16.10 2.76 -10.59
CA ARG A 64 16.75 4.05 -10.75
C ARG A 64 16.57 4.93 -9.51
N TYR A 65 17.67 5.47 -9.02
CA TYR A 65 17.62 6.57 -8.06
C TYR A 65 17.69 7.93 -8.75
N ARG A 66 16.74 8.82 -8.45
CA ARG A 66 16.69 10.19 -8.97
C ARG A 66 17.17 11.16 -7.90
N ASN A 67 18.48 11.38 -7.85
CA ASN A 67 19.11 12.22 -6.81
C ASN A 67 18.47 13.61 -6.70
N ALA A 68 18.15 14.29 -7.80
CA ALA A 68 17.50 15.60 -7.73
C ALA A 68 16.11 15.60 -7.06
N LYS A 69 15.44 14.43 -7.01
CA LYS A 69 14.13 14.25 -6.39
C LYS A 69 14.18 13.51 -5.04
N GLN A 70 15.33 12.92 -4.71
CA GLN A 70 15.47 11.97 -3.60
C GLN A 70 14.44 10.82 -3.66
N LEU A 71 14.22 10.27 -4.86
CA LEU A 71 13.25 9.18 -5.08
C LEU A 71 13.95 7.95 -5.67
N LEU A 72 13.66 6.78 -5.10
CA LEU A 72 14.01 5.47 -5.65
C LEU A 72 12.81 4.94 -6.44
N GLU A 73 13.02 4.69 -7.73
CA GLU A 73 12.07 4.04 -8.63
C GLU A 73 12.50 2.58 -8.81
N ILE A 74 11.63 1.63 -8.49
CA ILE A 74 11.83 0.19 -8.68
C ILE A 74 10.75 -0.30 -9.64
N ALA A 75 11.15 -0.79 -10.81
CA ALA A 75 10.28 -1.42 -11.78
C ALA A 75 10.44 -2.95 -11.70
N PHE A 76 9.35 -3.65 -11.95
CA PHE A 76 9.29 -5.10 -11.93
C PHE A 76 8.22 -5.60 -12.90
N ASN A 77 8.37 -6.85 -13.35
CA ASN A 77 7.34 -7.58 -14.06
C ASN A 77 6.86 -8.78 -13.24
N ILE A 78 5.75 -9.35 -13.67
CA ILE A 78 5.22 -10.61 -13.18
C ILE A 78 5.42 -11.65 -14.29
N LYS A 79 5.90 -12.83 -13.93
CA LYS A 79 6.13 -13.93 -14.86
C LYS A 79 4.93 -14.87 -15.00
#